data_AF-A0A969IB49-F1
#
_entry.id   AF-A0A969IB49-F1
#
_cell.length_a   1.000
_cell.length_b   1.000
_cell.length_c   1.000
_cell.angle_alpha   90.00
_cell.angle_beta   90.00
_cell.angle_gamma   90.00
#
_symmetry.space_group_name_H-M   'P 1'
#
loop_
_entity.id
_entity.type
_entity.pdbx_description
1 polymer ?
#
loop_
_entity_poly.entity_id
_entity_poly.type
_entity_poly.pdbx_seq_one_letter_code
_entity_poly.pdbx_strand_id
1 'polypeptide(L)'
;MVLLLGLSTLAVLPAAVPAQEAKTDTAAAPETEAEKKEREGRRKCAAQLCSTLHNRKPADGQVTCNVQKTWRKEALTKILSRGKVSWPWGDTRCTSDLKFDRATLIKAMQETDFEAQFETHDIRCQIDNANDKYDVTAQVRPKVTFKQGKAVKANLNWGKIEAPTLAKSALWSITAADNTFGLLQSIAVDDINAFVTTKCMEVKDEWQGK
;
A
#
# COMPACT_ATOMS: atom_id res chain seq x y z
N MET A 1 -34.86 75.99 22.95
CA MET A 1 -35.56 75.36 24.08
C MET A 1 -35.53 73.85 23.84
N VAL A 2 -34.71 73.12 24.62
CA VAL A 2 -34.95 71.73 25.15
C VAL A 2 -35.16 70.62 24.10
N LEU A 3 -34.58 69.42 24.12
CA LEU A 3 -33.48 68.74 24.80
C LEU A 3 -33.36 67.37 24.08
N LEU A 4 -32.14 66.85 23.99
CA LEU A 4 -31.69 65.45 23.90
C LEU A 4 -32.67 64.27 24.06
N LEU A 5 -32.40 63.20 23.29
CA LEU A 5 -32.22 61.76 23.65
C LEU A 5 -32.45 60.94 22.36
N GLY A 6 -31.56 60.11 21.81
CA GLY A 6 -30.58 59.22 22.42
C GLY A 6 -30.98 57.77 22.07
N LEU A 7 -30.19 57.08 21.24
CA LEU A 7 -29.81 55.65 21.36
C LEU A 7 -29.01 55.24 20.11
N SER A 8 -27.68 55.34 20.20
CA SER A 8 -26.76 54.71 19.25
C SER A 8 -26.50 53.28 19.72
N THR A 9 -27.07 52.28 19.04
CA THR A 9 -26.69 50.88 19.23
C THR A 9 -25.43 50.58 18.41
N LEU A 10 -24.28 50.46 19.07
CA LEU A 10 -23.12 49.77 18.51
C LEU A 10 -23.46 48.29 18.36
N ALA A 11 -23.66 47.81 17.13
CA ALA A 11 -23.62 46.39 16.84
C ALA A 11 -22.16 45.94 16.83
N VAL A 12 -21.74 45.25 17.88
CA VAL A 12 -20.50 44.48 17.90
C VAL A 12 -20.69 43.29 16.96
N LEU A 13 -20.08 43.36 15.78
CA LEU A 13 -19.96 42.20 14.90
C LEU A 13 -18.99 41.20 15.55
N PRO A 14 -19.35 39.92 15.74
CA PRO A 14 -18.38 38.91 16.13
C PRO A 14 -17.38 38.74 14.99
N ALA A 15 -16.10 38.91 15.31
CA ALA A 15 -15.00 38.59 14.41
C ALA A 15 -15.14 37.12 13.97
N ALA A 16 -15.26 36.89 12.66
CA ALA A 16 -15.22 35.56 12.09
C ALA A 16 -13.84 34.95 12.40
N VAL A 17 -13.82 34.04 13.38
CA VAL A 17 -12.68 33.17 13.64
C VAL A 17 -12.56 32.26 12.42
N PRO A 18 -11.46 32.28 11.65
CA PRO A 18 -11.30 31.33 10.57
C PRO A 18 -11.29 29.93 11.19
N ALA A 19 -12.24 29.10 10.75
CA ALA A 19 -12.30 27.69 11.09
C ALA A 19 -10.98 27.04 10.64
N GLN A 20 -10.05 26.89 11.57
CA GLN A 20 -8.94 25.97 11.39
C GLN A 20 -9.57 24.58 11.34
N GLU A 21 -9.65 24.02 10.14
CA GLU A 21 -9.83 22.59 9.94
C GLU A 21 -8.70 21.88 10.70
N ALA A 22 -9.00 21.47 11.93
CA ALA A 22 -8.17 20.57 12.67
C ALA A 22 -8.13 19.26 11.87
N LYS A 23 -7.06 19.09 11.09
CA LYS A 23 -6.64 17.78 10.59
C LYS A 23 -6.42 16.91 11.82
N THR A 24 -7.44 16.15 12.17
CA THR A 24 -7.33 15.08 13.14
C THR A 24 -6.54 13.98 12.46
N ASP A 25 -5.21 14.11 12.49
CA ASP A 25 -4.32 12.98 12.33
C ASP A 25 -4.57 12.06 13.54
N THR A 26 -5.55 11.16 13.42
CA THR A 26 -5.67 10.04 14.33
C THR A 26 -4.37 9.26 14.22
N ALA A 27 -3.48 9.42 15.20
CA ALA A 27 -2.25 8.67 15.29
C ALA A 27 -2.57 7.19 15.15
N ALA A 28 -1.97 6.52 14.16
CA ALA A 28 -2.18 5.11 13.94
C ALA A 28 -1.82 4.35 15.23
N ALA A 29 -2.69 3.42 15.65
CA ALA A 29 -2.42 2.59 16.82
C ALA A 29 -1.05 1.91 16.69
N PRO A 30 -0.27 1.79 17.78
CA PRO A 30 1.07 1.24 17.74
C PRO A 30 1.09 -0.18 17.16
N GLU A 31 2.20 -0.56 16.53
CA GLU A 31 2.38 -1.93 16.02
C GLU A 31 2.39 -2.96 17.15
N THR A 32 1.73 -4.09 16.90
CA THR A 32 1.77 -5.28 17.74
C THR A 32 3.13 -5.97 17.64
N GLU A 33 3.46 -6.84 18.60
CA GLU A 33 4.69 -7.65 18.55
C GLU A 33 4.74 -8.56 17.32
N ALA A 34 3.59 -9.06 16.86
CA ALA A 34 3.51 -9.83 15.62
C ALA A 34 3.89 -8.96 14.41
N GLU A 35 3.34 -7.75 14.29
CA GLU A 35 3.66 -6.83 13.19
C GLU A 35 5.11 -6.35 13.20
N LYS A 36 5.71 -6.19 14.40
CA LYS A 36 7.14 -5.91 14.53
C LYS A 36 7.99 -7.04 13.96
N LYS A 37 7.69 -8.30 14.34
CA LYS A 37 8.35 -9.48 13.80
C LYS A 37 8.16 -9.61 12.29
N GLU A 38 6.96 -9.32 11.78
CA GLU A 38 6.72 -9.30 10.33
C GLU A 38 7.57 -8.25 9.62
N ARG A 39 7.69 -7.04 10.19
CA ARG A 39 8.55 -5.98 9.65
C ARG A 39 10.01 -6.40 9.62
N GLU A 40 10.51 -6.97 10.70
CA GLU A 40 11.86 -7.52 10.78
C GLU A 40 12.08 -8.66 9.78
N GLY A 41 11.09 -9.56 9.62
CA GLY A 41 11.13 -10.62 8.63
C GLY A 41 11.25 -10.10 7.19
N ARG A 42 10.56 -8.99 6.87
CA ARG A 42 10.66 -8.34 5.55
C ARG A 42 11.98 -7.59 5.33
N ARG A 43 12.74 -7.29 6.39
CA ARG A 43 13.99 -6.51 6.31
C ARG A 43 15.04 -7.16 5.41
N LYS A 44 15.22 -8.48 5.51
CA LYS A 44 16.15 -9.23 4.67
C LYS A 44 15.76 -9.17 3.18
N CYS A 45 14.47 -9.32 2.90
CA CYS A 45 13.95 -9.18 1.54
C CYS A 45 14.21 -7.76 1.00
N ALA A 46 13.93 -6.75 1.82
CA ALA A 46 14.19 -5.36 1.46
C ALA A 46 15.67 -5.15 1.11
N ALA A 47 16.60 -5.61 1.96
CA ALA A 47 18.03 -5.51 1.69
C ALA A 47 18.44 -6.16 0.35
N GLN A 48 17.93 -7.35 0.03
CA GLN A 48 18.25 -8.03 -1.23
C GLN A 48 17.69 -7.32 -2.47
N LEU A 49 16.44 -6.84 -2.39
CA LEU A 49 15.84 -6.04 -3.44
C LEU A 49 16.61 -4.72 -3.62
N CYS A 50 16.94 -4.04 -2.53
CA CYS A 50 17.64 -2.77 -2.56
C CYS A 50 19.09 -2.90 -3.06
N SER A 51 19.82 -3.96 -2.70
CA SER A 51 21.13 -4.29 -3.32
C SER A 51 20.98 -4.40 -4.84
N THR A 52 19.96 -5.11 -5.32
CA THR A 52 19.70 -5.22 -6.77
C THR A 52 19.39 -3.86 -7.41
N LEU A 53 18.47 -3.09 -6.82
CA LEU A 53 17.96 -1.85 -7.40
C LEU A 53 19.03 -0.73 -7.40
N HIS A 54 19.85 -0.66 -6.34
CA HIS A 54 20.83 0.41 -6.16
C HIS A 54 22.24 0.03 -6.65
N ASN A 55 22.74 -1.17 -6.33
CA ASN A 55 24.08 -1.60 -6.77
C ASN A 55 24.07 -2.20 -8.18
N ARG A 56 22.88 -2.60 -8.68
CA ARG A 56 22.68 -3.21 -10.00
C ARG A 56 23.46 -4.51 -10.18
N LYS A 57 23.68 -5.23 -9.08
CA LYS A 57 24.43 -6.48 -9.02
C LYS A 57 23.83 -7.43 -7.96
N PRO A 58 24.02 -8.75 -8.12
CA PRO A 58 24.32 -9.43 -9.38
C PRO A 58 23.23 -9.17 -10.45
N ALA A 59 23.59 -9.29 -11.72
CA ALA A 59 22.70 -8.97 -12.84
C ALA A 59 21.70 -10.10 -13.15
N ASP A 60 22.01 -11.32 -12.71
CA ASP A 60 21.33 -12.55 -13.02
C ASP A 60 20.78 -13.25 -11.77
N GLY A 61 19.85 -14.18 -11.98
CA GLY A 61 19.17 -14.91 -10.91
C GLY A 61 17.99 -14.14 -10.32
N GLN A 62 17.46 -14.67 -9.21
CA GLN A 62 16.23 -14.18 -8.59
C GLN A 62 16.46 -13.71 -7.15
N VAL A 63 15.75 -12.67 -6.75
CA VAL A 63 15.48 -12.37 -5.34
C VAL A 63 14.21 -13.15 -4.96
N THR A 64 14.32 -14.04 -3.99
CA THR A 64 13.18 -14.79 -3.46
C THR A 64 12.91 -14.37 -2.03
N CYS A 65 11.66 -14.02 -1.73
CA CYS A 65 11.26 -13.55 -0.42
C CYS A 65 9.98 -14.26 0.03
N ASN A 66 10.02 -14.87 1.21
CA ASN A 66 8.80 -15.18 1.94
C ASN A 66 8.42 -13.93 2.73
N VAL A 67 7.30 -13.31 2.38
CA VAL A 67 6.78 -12.13 3.07
C VAL A 67 5.50 -12.47 3.80
N GLN A 68 5.41 -12.02 5.04
CA GLN A 68 4.15 -11.95 5.78
C GLN A 68 3.78 -10.48 5.95
N LYS A 69 2.50 -10.17 5.81
CA LYS A 69 1.96 -8.84 6.06
C LYS A 69 0.57 -8.95 6.64
N THR A 70 0.39 -8.35 7.81
CA THR A 70 -0.91 -8.03 8.36
C THR A 70 -1.42 -6.69 7.82
N TRP A 71 -2.66 -6.70 7.36
CA TRP A 71 -3.47 -5.55 6.98
C TRP A 71 -4.59 -5.40 7.99
N ARG A 72 -4.54 -4.35 8.80
CA ARG A 72 -5.57 -4.06 9.79
C ARG A 72 -6.88 -3.65 9.11
N LYS A 73 -8.01 -3.95 9.74
CA LYS A 73 -9.35 -3.60 9.26
C LYS A 73 -9.46 -2.12 8.89
N GLU A 74 -8.94 -1.21 9.72
CA GLU A 74 -9.04 0.23 9.52
C GLU A 74 -8.26 0.66 8.26
N ALA A 75 -7.09 0.05 8.05
CA ALA A 75 -6.27 0.31 6.87
C ALA A 75 -6.97 -0.20 5.59
N LEU A 76 -7.50 -1.43 5.61
CA LEU A 76 -8.26 -1.99 4.49
C LEU A 76 -9.51 -1.16 4.18
N THR A 77 -10.26 -0.77 5.20
CA THR A 77 -11.45 0.09 5.07
C THR A 77 -11.09 1.45 4.44
N LYS A 78 -9.99 2.07 4.90
CA LYS A 78 -9.51 3.35 4.35
C LYS A 78 -9.07 3.22 2.89
N ILE A 79 -8.40 2.12 2.53
CA ILE A 79 -7.95 1.87 1.16
C ILE A 79 -9.14 1.63 0.24
N LEU A 80 -10.03 0.70 0.61
CA LEU A 80 -11.13 0.24 -0.23
C LEU A 80 -12.26 1.27 -0.36
N SER A 81 -12.47 2.11 0.66
CA SER A 81 -13.44 3.21 0.59
C SER A 81 -13.13 4.24 -0.50
N ARG A 82 -11.86 4.37 -0.94
CA ARG A 82 -11.50 5.20 -2.11
C ARG A 82 -12.20 4.72 -3.39
N GLY A 83 -12.45 3.41 -3.48
CA GLY A 83 -13.25 2.77 -4.53
C GLY A 83 -14.71 2.59 -4.19
N LYS A 84 -15.19 3.18 -3.08
CA LYS A 84 -16.54 2.95 -2.53
C LYS A 84 -16.83 1.47 -2.23
N VAL A 85 -15.79 0.67 -1.97
CA VAL A 85 -15.93 -0.72 -1.59
C VAL A 85 -15.84 -0.85 -0.07
N SER A 86 -16.79 -1.55 0.54
CA SER A 86 -16.78 -1.81 1.98
C SER A 86 -15.93 -3.04 2.31
N TRP A 87 -15.27 -3.01 3.47
CA TRP A 87 -14.60 -4.15 4.06
C TRP A 87 -15.36 -4.59 5.32
N PRO A 88 -16.23 -5.60 5.23
CA PRO A 88 -17.08 -5.99 6.35
C PRO A 88 -16.34 -6.82 7.41
N TRP A 89 -15.14 -7.30 7.09
CA TRP A 89 -14.38 -8.24 7.90
C TRP A 89 -13.35 -7.55 8.81
N GLY A 90 -12.65 -8.36 9.61
CA GLY A 90 -11.55 -7.94 10.47
C GLY A 90 -10.23 -7.82 9.72
N ASP A 91 -9.14 -7.96 10.48
CA ASP A 91 -7.78 -7.94 9.96
C ASP A 91 -7.54 -9.08 8.98
N THR A 92 -6.60 -8.86 8.06
CA THR A 92 -6.15 -9.87 7.10
C THR A 92 -4.67 -10.12 7.28
N ARG A 93 -4.25 -11.37 7.50
CA ARG A 93 -2.83 -11.75 7.46
C ARG A 93 -2.55 -12.50 6.17
N CYS A 94 -1.70 -11.94 5.33
CA CYS A 94 -1.30 -12.56 4.08
C CYS A 94 0.16 -13.00 4.12
N THR A 95 0.44 -14.13 3.49
CA THR A 95 1.78 -14.60 3.19
C THR A 95 1.94 -14.79 1.68
N SER A 96 3.14 -14.56 1.17
CA SER A 96 3.46 -14.82 -0.23
C SER A 96 4.95 -15.14 -0.40
N ASP A 97 5.23 -16.08 -1.30
CA ASP A 97 6.56 -16.35 -1.81
C ASP A 97 6.77 -15.53 -3.08
N LEU A 98 7.37 -14.36 -2.91
CA LEU A 98 7.66 -13.43 -3.99
C LEU A 98 8.99 -13.78 -4.66
N LYS A 99 9.01 -13.67 -5.98
CA LYS A 99 10.19 -13.92 -6.81
C LYS A 99 10.36 -12.79 -7.81
N PHE A 100 11.55 -12.20 -7.81
CA PHE A 100 11.87 -11.10 -8.70
C PHE A 100 13.14 -11.41 -9.46
N ASP A 101 13.04 -11.45 -10.78
CA ASP A 101 14.21 -11.53 -11.65
C ASP A 101 15.06 -10.27 -11.52
N ARG A 102 16.36 -10.43 -11.26
CA ARG A 102 17.26 -9.31 -11.00
C ARG A 102 17.48 -8.46 -12.25
N ALA A 103 17.55 -9.08 -13.43
CA ALA A 103 17.71 -8.35 -14.69
C ALA A 103 16.51 -7.41 -14.92
N THR A 104 15.30 -7.87 -14.62
CA THR A 104 14.07 -7.09 -14.71
C THR A 104 14.09 -5.90 -13.75
N LEU A 105 14.48 -6.11 -12.48
CA LEU A 105 14.62 -5.02 -11.50
C LEU A 105 15.67 -3.99 -11.92
N ILE A 106 16.79 -4.43 -12.48
CA ILE A 106 17.86 -3.54 -12.94
C ILE A 106 17.39 -2.69 -14.13
N LYS A 107 16.73 -3.30 -15.12
CA LYS A 107 16.15 -2.59 -16.27
C LYS A 107 15.15 -1.52 -15.83
N ALA A 108 14.27 -1.85 -14.88
CA ALA A 108 13.32 -0.91 -14.30
C ALA A 108 13.98 0.37 -13.76
N MET A 109 15.23 0.28 -13.28
CA MET A 109 15.97 1.42 -12.74
C MET A 109 16.84 2.15 -13.76
N GLN A 110 17.17 1.53 -14.90
CA GLN A 110 18.14 2.08 -15.86
C GLN A 110 17.51 2.61 -17.14
N GLU A 111 16.47 1.94 -17.62
CA GLU A 111 15.83 2.31 -18.87
C GLU A 111 14.99 3.58 -18.70
N THR A 112 14.97 4.41 -19.74
CA THR A 112 14.23 5.67 -19.72
C THR A 112 12.72 5.46 -19.64
N ASP A 113 12.25 4.38 -20.25
CA ASP A 113 10.86 3.89 -20.22
C ASP A 113 10.90 2.35 -20.31
N PHE A 114 10.33 1.67 -19.33
CA PHE A 114 10.35 0.20 -19.26
C PHE A 114 9.08 -0.34 -18.61
N GLU A 115 8.49 -1.36 -19.21
CA GLU A 115 7.37 -2.10 -18.63
C GLU A 115 7.86 -3.44 -18.07
N ALA A 116 7.92 -3.53 -16.74
CA ALA A 116 8.25 -4.77 -16.05
C ALA A 116 6.99 -5.63 -15.93
N GLN A 117 7.02 -6.84 -16.50
CA GLN A 117 6.01 -7.87 -16.26
C GLN A 117 6.60 -8.94 -15.34
N PHE A 118 6.05 -9.06 -14.14
CA PHE A 118 6.47 -10.05 -13.16
C PHE A 118 5.78 -11.40 -13.37
N GLU A 119 6.34 -12.43 -12.74
CA GLU A 119 5.75 -13.76 -12.64
C GLU A 119 4.42 -13.72 -11.86
N THR A 120 3.67 -14.81 -11.91
CA THR A 120 2.48 -14.95 -11.08
C THR A 120 2.90 -15.30 -9.66
N HIS A 121 2.34 -14.60 -8.68
CA HIS A 121 2.54 -14.89 -7.26
C HIS A 121 1.23 -15.31 -6.63
N ASP A 122 1.29 -16.38 -5.84
CA ASP A 122 0.21 -16.78 -4.97
C ASP A 122 0.31 -16.01 -3.65
N ILE A 123 -0.81 -15.43 -3.23
CA ILE A 123 -0.99 -14.76 -1.95
C ILE A 123 -1.98 -15.59 -1.15
N ARG A 124 -1.57 -16.08 0.02
CA ARG A 124 -2.41 -16.83 0.94
C ARG A 124 -2.78 -15.93 2.10
N CYS A 125 -4.06 -15.72 2.34
CA CYS A 125 -4.55 -14.82 3.36
C CYS A 125 -5.51 -15.52 4.33
N GLN A 126 -5.42 -15.15 5.61
CA GLN A 126 -6.45 -15.42 6.61
C GLN A 126 -7.16 -14.12 6.93
N ILE A 127 -8.46 -14.08 6.69
CA ILE A 127 -9.31 -12.92 6.98
C ILE A 127 -10.11 -13.23 8.24
N ASP A 128 -10.02 -12.36 9.25
CA ASP A 128 -10.84 -12.49 10.44
C ASP A 128 -12.31 -12.20 10.12
N ASN A 129 -13.17 -13.10 10.55
CA ASN A 129 -14.62 -12.95 10.55
C ASN A 129 -15.13 -13.12 11.98
N ALA A 130 -16.33 -12.61 12.29
CA ALA A 130 -16.83 -12.42 13.66
C ALA A 130 -16.49 -13.56 14.65
N ASN A 131 -16.68 -14.82 14.25
CA ASN A 131 -16.36 -15.99 15.06
C ASN A 131 -15.50 -17.03 14.30
N ASP A 132 -14.94 -16.68 13.14
CA ASP A 132 -14.27 -17.64 12.25
C ASP A 132 -13.16 -16.96 11.42
N LYS A 133 -12.43 -17.72 10.61
CA LYS A 133 -11.47 -17.21 9.64
C LYS A 133 -11.79 -17.70 8.24
N TYR A 134 -11.66 -16.80 7.27
CA TYR A 134 -11.66 -17.21 5.87
C TYR A 134 -10.23 -17.41 5.39
N ASP A 135 -9.91 -18.65 5.02
CA ASP A 135 -8.71 -18.95 4.27
C ASP A 135 -8.94 -18.63 2.79
N VAL A 136 -8.05 -17.82 2.23
CA VAL A 136 -8.13 -17.28 0.89
C VAL A 136 -6.81 -17.49 0.17
N THR A 137 -6.87 -17.93 -1.07
CA THR A 137 -5.72 -17.85 -1.99
C THR A 137 -6.10 -16.95 -3.17
N ALA A 138 -5.24 -15.98 -3.48
CA ALA A 138 -5.40 -15.08 -4.61
C ALA A 138 -4.11 -15.03 -5.44
N GLN A 139 -4.24 -14.96 -6.75
CA GLN A 139 -3.11 -14.80 -7.65
C GLN A 139 -2.98 -13.35 -8.10
N VAL A 140 -1.76 -12.86 -8.19
CA VAL A 140 -1.43 -11.58 -8.84
C VAL A 140 -0.32 -11.81 -9.86
N ARG A 141 -0.35 -11.06 -10.95
CA ARG A 141 0.73 -11.05 -11.95
C ARG A 141 1.13 -9.61 -12.25
N PRO A 142 1.87 -8.96 -11.33
CA PRO A 142 2.07 -7.53 -11.38
C PRO A 142 2.73 -7.06 -12.69
N LYS A 143 2.27 -5.92 -13.19
CA LYS A 143 2.87 -5.21 -14.31
C LYS A 143 3.08 -3.76 -13.91
N VAL A 144 4.31 -3.27 -14.04
CA VAL A 144 4.68 -1.94 -13.57
C VAL A 144 5.42 -1.21 -14.69
N THR A 145 4.95 -0.02 -15.03
CA THR A 145 5.64 0.87 -15.96
C THR A 145 6.53 1.82 -15.17
N PHE A 146 7.80 1.85 -15.55
CA PHE A 146 8.82 2.73 -15.00
C PHE A 146 9.23 3.78 -16.03
N LYS A 147 9.44 5.01 -15.56
CA LYS A 147 10.08 6.08 -16.33
C LYS A 147 11.23 6.63 -15.53
N GLN A 148 12.43 6.56 -16.09
CA GLN A 148 13.67 7.02 -15.45
C GLN A 148 13.84 6.47 -14.02
N GLY A 149 13.57 5.18 -13.83
CA GLY A 149 13.66 4.53 -12.52
C GLY A 149 12.52 4.81 -11.54
N LYS A 150 11.49 5.56 -11.94
CA LYS A 150 10.31 5.84 -11.13
C LYS A 150 9.10 5.05 -11.63
N ALA A 151 8.38 4.37 -10.75
CA ALA A 151 7.11 3.75 -11.11
C ALA A 151 6.08 4.84 -11.41
N VAL A 152 5.40 4.74 -12.55
CA VAL A 152 4.34 5.68 -12.98
C VAL A 152 3.00 5.01 -13.19
N LYS A 153 2.98 3.68 -13.32
CA LYS A 153 1.77 2.86 -13.43
C LYS A 153 2.04 1.49 -12.83
N ALA A 154 1.05 0.94 -12.13
CA ALA A 154 1.14 -0.40 -11.54
C ALA A 154 -0.21 -1.10 -11.61
N ASN A 155 -0.24 -2.28 -12.23
CA ASN A 155 -1.41 -3.13 -12.34
C ASN A 155 -1.09 -4.44 -11.64
N LEU A 156 -1.87 -4.83 -10.63
CA LEU A 156 -1.64 -6.10 -9.94
C LEU A 156 -2.02 -7.31 -10.80
N ASN A 157 -2.95 -7.13 -11.74
CA ASN A 157 -3.51 -8.17 -12.61
C ASN A 157 -3.92 -9.40 -11.78
N TRP A 158 -5.00 -9.24 -11.01
CA TRP A 158 -5.55 -10.30 -10.20
C TRP A 158 -6.03 -11.46 -11.08
N GLY A 159 -5.68 -12.67 -10.69
CA GLY A 159 -6.02 -13.91 -11.36
C GLY A 159 -7.02 -14.74 -10.56
N LYS A 160 -6.70 -16.02 -10.36
CA LYS A 160 -7.56 -16.97 -9.64
C LYS A 160 -7.75 -16.54 -8.18
N ILE A 161 -8.98 -16.70 -7.68
CA ILE A 161 -9.32 -16.54 -6.26
C ILE A 161 -10.05 -17.79 -5.76
N GLU A 162 -9.51 -18.36 -4.69
CA GLU A 162 -10.08 -19.47 -3.94
C GLU A 162 -10.42 -18.97 -2.54
N ALA A 163 -11.69 -19.08 -2.16
CA ALA A 163 -12.20 -18.65 -0.87
C ALA A 163 -13.59 -19.28 -0.63
N PRO A 164 -14.07 -19.33 0.63
CA PRO A 164 -15.48 -19.62 0.91
C PRO A 164 -16.42 -18.72 0.12
N THR A 165 -17.58 -19.23 -0.30
CA THR A 165 -18.48 -18.57 -1.27
C THR A 165 -18.78 -17.10 -0.95
N LEU A 166 -19.08 -16.81 0.32
CA LEU A 166 -19.38 -15.44 0.76
C LEU A 166 -18.18 -14.51 0.55
N ALA A 167 -17.00 -14.90 1.04
CA ALA A 167 -15.77 -14.13 0.86
C ALA A 167 -15.37 -14.02 -0.61
N LYS A 168 -15.51 -15.11 -1.38
CA LYS A 168 -15.16 -15.15 -2.81
C LYS A 168 -15.91 -14.10 -3.62
N SER A 169 -17.22 -13.92 -3.39
CA SER A 169 -18.04 -12.95 -4.13
C SER A 169 -17.57 -11.50 -3.93
N ALA A 170 -17.29 -11.11 -2.68
CA ALA A 170 -16.83 -9.77 -2.36
C ALA A 170 -15.36 -9.55 -2.79
N LEU A 171 -14.48 -10.53 -2.60
CA LEU A 171 -13.10 -10.47 -3.09
C LEU A 171 -13.02 -10.37 -4.61
N TRP A 172 -13.87 -11.12 -5.32
CA TRP A 172 -13.96 -11.03 -6.78
C TRP A 172 -14.39 -9.63 -7.23
N SER A 173 -15.32 -9.00 -6.52
CA SER A 173 -15.75 -7.63 -6.82
C SER A 173 -14.62 -6.62 -6.62
N ILE A 174 -13.84 -6.74 -5.54
CA ILE A 174 -12.66 -5.89 -5.28
C ILE A 174 -11.60 -6.05 -6.38
N THR A 175 -11.26 -7.30 -6.69
CA THR A 175 -10.20 -7.60 -7.67
C THR A 175 -10.61 -7.30 -9.11
N ALA A 176 -11.88 -7.48 -9.48
CA ALA A 176 -12.43 -7.05 -10.75
C ALA A 176 -12.43 -5.52 -10.88
N ALA A 177 -12.79 -4.80 -9.80
CA ALA A 177 -12.70 -3.35 -9.76
C ALA A 177 -11.25 -2.86 -9.92
N ASP A 178 -10.28 -3.52 -9.28
CA ASP A 178 -8.86 -3.19 -9.45
C ASP A 178 -8.36 -3.47 -10.87
N ASN A 179 -8.69 -4.63 -11.46
CA ASN A 179 -8.31 -4.97 -12.83
C ASN A 179 -8.91 -4.00 -13.88
N THR A 180 -10.12 -3.50 -13.64
CA THR A 180 -10.84 -2.64 -14.60
C THR A 180 -10.53 -1.16 -14.40
N PHE A 181 -10.48 -0.70 -13.16
CA PHE A 181 -10.41 0.72 -12.81
C PHE A 181 -9.11 1.12 -12.11
N GLY A 182 -8.22 0.18 -11.81
CA GLY A 182 -6.94 0.47 -11.13
C GLY A 182 -7.13 0.99 -9.71
N LEU A 183 -8.09 0.44 -8.97
CA LEU A 183 -8.43 0.83 -7.59
C LEU A 183 -7.19 0.97 -6.69
N LEU A 184 -6.23 0.06 -6.82
CA LEU A 184 -5.01 -0.01 -6.03
C LEU A 184 -3.78 0.53 -6.77
N GLN A 185 -3.94 0.98 -8.02
CA GLN A 185 -2.82 1.42 -8.87
C GLN A 185 -2.02 2.54 -8.22
N SER A 186 -2.68 3.59 -7.74
CA SER A 186 -1.97 4.74 -7.16
C SER A 186 -1.21 4.34 -5.90
N ILE A 187 -1.82 3.50 -5.06
CA ILE A 187 -1.20 2.99 -3.83
C ILE A 187 0.01 2.13 -4.17
N ALA A 188 -0.09 1.23 -5.15
CA ALA A 188 1.02 0.41 -5.58
C ALA A 188 2.17 1.25 -6.16
N VAL A 189 1.86 2.28 -6.96
CA VAL A 189 2.87 3.22 -7.47
C VAL A 189 3.57 3.98 -6.33
N ASP A 190 2.80 4.49 -5.37
CA ASP A 190 3.32 5.21 -4.22
C ASP A 190 4.21 4.30 -3.35
N ASP A 191 3.76 3.07 -3.06
CA ASP A 191 4.48 2.09 -2.26
C ASP A 191 5.78 1.65 -2.94
N ILE A 192 5.78 1.40 -4.26
CA ILE A 192 7.00 1.03 -5.01
C ILE A 192 8.01 2.18 -4.95
N ASN A 193 7.56 3.42 -5.21
CA ASN A 193 8.46 4.57 -5.19
C ASN A 193 9.01 4.82 -3.78
N ALA A 194 8.14 4.81 -2.76
CA ALA A 194 8.55 4.95 -1.36
C ALA A 194 9.49 3.83 -0.93
N PHE A 195 9.29 2.61 -1.44
CA PHE A 195 10.19 1.50 -1.19
C PHE A 195 11.60 1.80 -1.71
N VAL A 196 11.72 2.16 -2.99
CA VAL A 196 13.01 2.43 -3.65
C VAL A 196 13.73 3.61 -3.02
N THR A 197 13.02 4.70 -2.71
CA THR A 197 13.64 5.97 -2.27
C THR A 197 13.82 6.08 -0.76
N THR A 198 12.92 5.48 0.03
CA THR A 198 12.89 5.64 1.48
C THR A 198 13.19 4.33 2.18
N LYS A 199 12.44 3.26 1.90
CA LYS A 199 12.61 1.99 2.64
C LYS A 199 13.94 1.32 2.36
N CYS A 200 14.49 1.45 1.15
CA CYS A 200 15.85 1.02 0.90
C CYS A 200 16.87 1.75 1.77
N MET A 201 16.68 3.05 2.03
CA MET A 201 17.62 3.80 2.86
C MET A 201 17.56 3.40 4.33
N GLU A 202 16.42 2.91 4.82
CA GLU A 202 16.28 2.36 6.19
C GLU A 202 17.12 1.09 6.42
N VAL A 203 17.49 0.36 5.35
CA VAL A 203 18.31 -0.85 5.40
C VAL A 203 19.65 -0.69 4.67
N LYS A 204 20.12 0.55 4.50
CA LYS A 204 21.31 0.86 3.68
C LYS A 204 22.56 0.08 4.06
N ASP A 205 22.86 -0.03 5.35
CA ASP A 205 24.03 -0.76 5.86
C ASP A 205 23.99 -2.25 5.52
N GLU A 206 22.81 -2.79 5.22
CA GLU A 206 22.64 -4.19 4.83
C GLU A 206 22.87 -4.44 3.34
N TRP A 207 22.81 -3.43 2.47
CA TRP A 207 22.94 -3.62 1.02
C TRP A 207 24.02 -2.79 0.35
N GLN A 208 24.44 -1.66 0.90
CA GLN A 208 25.40 -0.80 0.22
C GLN A 208 26.74 -1.51 0.01
N GLY A 209 27.20 -1.55 -1.26
CA GLY A 209 28.48 -2.19 -1.62
C GLY A 209 28.49 -3.72 -1.59
N LYS A 210 27.32 -4.36 -1.43
CA LYS A 210 27.13 -5.83 -1.49
C LYS A 210 26.45 -6.25 -2.79
#